data_AF-A0A835M377-F1
#
_entry.id   AF-A0A835M377-F1
#
_cell.length_a   1.000
_cell.length_b   1.000
_cell.length_c   1.000
_cell.angle_alpha   90.00
_cell.angle_beta   90.00
_cell.angle_gamma   90.00
#
_symmetry.space_group_name_H-M   'P 1'
#
loop_
_entity.id
_entity.type
_entity.pdbx_description
1 polymer ?
#
loop_
_entity_poly.entity_id
_entity_poly.type
_entity_poly.pdbx_seq_one_letter_code
_entity_poly.pdbx_strand_id
1 'polypeptide(L)'
;MAMSSTTATIRISHTGDPSGVDSSQTEKLGTWSSQFVRLPVKQIKRVLLQSSSDVPQETSTEVESESAIEPSEVPYSLISAINVEKALRGIAITDADHYGRLGIQRECTYDQVPVAYRNKCEELINQGLEEEELSKRLELLKESYFILSSEEERRLYDWSLARSENSEKYVWPFEVDITPQTSPETPPPQEAEDVGPTRALGYFMLAWLVLGFTLSIALNR
;
A
#
# COMPACT_ATOMS: atom_id res chain seq x y z
N MET A 1 3.89 59.83 20.11
CA MET A 1 2.64 59.18 19.65
C MET A 1 2.11 59.97 18.46
N ALA A 2 1.96 59.31 17.31
CA ALA A 2 1.16 59.78 16.17
C ALA A 2 0.92 58.55 15.29
N MET A 3 -0.35 58.28 14.93
CA MET A 3 -0.71 57.19 14.03
C MET A 3 -0.81 57.72 12.60
N SER A 4 -0.41 56.90 11.62
CA SER A 4 -0.76 57.09 10.21
C SER A 4 -1.08 55.75 9.59
N SER A 5 -2.37 55.49 9.36
CA SER A 5 -2.88 54.35 8.62
C SER A 5 -2.92 54.66 7.13
N THR A 6 -2.63 53.67 6.27
CA THR A 6 -2.87 53.76 4.82
C THR A 6 -3.46 52.44 4.32
N THR A 7 -4.41 52.53 3.38
CA THR A 7 -5.36 51.47 3.03
C THR A 7 -5.27 51.09 1.54
N ALA A 8 -5.87 49.94 1.20
CA ALA A 8 -6.33 49.52 -0.14
C ALA A 8 -5.27 48.79 -1.02
N THR A 9 -5.62 47.84 -1.91
CA THR A 9 -6.94 47.42 -2.44
C THR A 9 -6.97 45.91 -2.70
N ILE A 10 -8.07 45.23 -2.37
CA ILE A 10 -8.38 43.86 -2.87
C ILE A 10 -9.04 43.98 -4.25
N ARG A 11 -8.62 43.18 -5.22
CA ARG A 11 -9.37 42.94 -6.46
C ARG A 11 -9.73 41.45 -6.58
N ILE A 12 -11.02 41.17 -6.43
CA ILE A 12 -11.68 39.96 -6.89
C ILE A 12 -12.42 40.35 -8.18
N SER A 13 -12.30 39.55 -9.24
CA SER A 13 -13.11 39.67 -10.45
C SER A 13 -13.67 38.29 -10.81
N HIS A 14 -14.99 38.22 -10.92
CA HIS A 14 -15.79 37.00 -11.12
C HIS A 14 -16.80 37.25 -12.26
N THR A 15 -17.44 36.18 -12.74
CA THR A 15 -18.59 36.12 -13.71
C THR A 15 -18.33 36.46 -15.19
N GLY A 16 -18.87 35.64 -16.11
CA GLY A 16 -18.89 35.95 -17.55
C GLY A 16 -19.23 34.84 -18.58
N ASP A 17 -20.08 33.86 -18.29
CA ASP A 17 -20.70 32.94 -19.29
C ASP A 17 -21.97 33.58 -19.93
N PRO A 18 -22.65 33.00 -20.95
CA PRO A 18 -22.19 32.31 -22.19
C PRO A 18 -22.99 32.78 -23.46
N SER A 19 -23.02 31.96 -24.54
CA SER A 19 -23.63 32.12 -25.90
C SER A 19 -22.69 32.74 -26.96
N GLY A 20 -22.65 32.38 -28.26
CA GLY A 20 -23.38 31.43 -29.12
C GLY A 20 -22.79 31.53 -30.57
N VAL A 21 -23.21 30.87 -31.67
CA VAL A 21 -24.25 29.89 -32.07
C VAL A 21 -23.75 29.18 -33.37
N ASP A 22 -24.21 27.95 -33.66
CA ASP A 22 -24.19 27.16 -34.93
C ASP A 22 -23.00 27.18 -35.92
N SER A 23 -22.53 25.98 -36.29
CA SER A 23 -22.83 25.45 -37.65
C SER A 23 -22.70 23.93 -37.71
N SER A 24 -23.53 23.29 -38.54
CA SER A 24 -23.66 21.84 -38.65
C SER A 24 -22.99 21.30 -39.92
N GLN A 25 -22.34 20.14 -39.82
CA GLN A 25 -22.20 19.23 -40.97
C GLN A 25 -22.34 17.78 -40.53
N THR A 26 -23.32 17.11 -41.14
CA THR A 26 -23.58 15.69 -41.02
C THR A 26 -23.00 14.98 -42.24
N GLU A 27 -22.11 14.00 -42.06
CA GLU A 27 -21.99 12.89 -43.02
C GLU A 27 -21.95 11.55 -42.29
N LYS A 28 -22.37 10.51 -43.00
CA LYS A 28 -22.77 9.21 -42.45
C LYS A 28 -21.70 8.15 -42.71
N LEU A 29 -21.89 7.04 -41.98
CA LEU A 29 -21.56 5.66 -42.37
C LEU A 29 -20.19 5.15 -41.94
N GLY A 30 -20.20 4.26 -40.94
CA GLY A 30 -19.01 3.62 -40.39
C GLY A 30 -19.33 2.73 -39.19
N THR A 31 -20.48 2.04 -39.21
CA THR A 31 -21.00 1.28 -38.07
C THR A 31 -20.22 -0.03 -37.88
N TRP A 32 -18.98 0.06 -37.38
CA TRP A 32 -18.19 -1.12 -37.04
C TRP A 32 -18.75 -1.75 -35.76
N SER A 33 -19.52 -2.84 -35.93
CA SER A 33 -20.06 -3.64 -34.84
C SER A 33 -18.93 -4.33 -34.08
N SER A 34 -18.38 -3.65 -33.07
CA SER A 34 -17.39 -4.23 -32.17
C SER A 34 -18.06 -5.24 -31.26
N GLN A 35 -17.95 -6.52 -31.63
CA GLN A 35 -18.46 -7.64 -30.84
C GLN A 35 -17.60 -7.81 -29.59
N PHE A 36 -17.95 -7.09 -28.52
CA PHE A 36 -17.38 -7.31 -27.19
C PHE A 36 -17.70 -8.74 -26.73
N VAL A 37 -16.72 -9.63 -26.83
CA VAL A 37 -16.74 -10.95 -26.21
C VAL A 37 -16.82 -10.74 -24.70
N ARG A 38 -18.02 -10.95 -24.13
CA ARG A 38 -18.25 -10.90 -22.69
C ARG A 38 -17.58 -12.11 -22.04
N LEU A 39 -16.40 -11.91 -21.47
CA LEU A 39 -15.80 -12.86 -20.54
C LEU A 39 -16.78 -13.07 -19.36
N PRO A 40 -17.00 -14.32 -18.89
CA PRO A 40 -17.89 -14.58 -17.78
C PRO A 40 -17.27 -14.03 -16.49
N VAL A 41 -17.72 -12.85 -16.07
CA VAL A 41 -17.44 -12.32 -14.73
C VAL A 41 -18.01 -13.30 -13.71
N LYS A 42 -17.12 -14.03 -13.02
CA LYS A 42 -17.50 -14.79 -11.82
C LYS A 42 -18.13 -13.80 -10.84
N GLN A 43 -19.40 -14.00 -10.53
CA GLN A 43 -20.06 -13.24 -9.47
C GLN A 43 -19.36 -13.56 -8.14
N ILE A 44 -18.55 -12.61 -7.67
CA ILE A 44 -18.08 -12.63 -6.28
C ILE A 44 -19.32 -12.47 -5.41
N LYS A 45 -19.69 -13.54 -4.69
CA LYS A 45 -20.78 -13.51 -3.73
C LYS A 45 -20.42 -12.51 -2.64
N ARG A 46 -21.02 -11.32 -2.69
CA ARG A 46 -21.01 -10.39 -1.55
C ARG A 46 -21.82 -11.04 -0.44
N VAL A 47 -21.15 -11.56 0.58
CA VAL A 47 -21.82 -12.01 1.81
C VAL A 47 -22.28 -10.77 2.56
N LEU A 48 -23.57 -10.46 2.43
CA LEU A 48 -24.24 -9.48 3.27
C LEU A 48 -24.52 -10.14 4.62
N LEU A 49 -23.68 -9.90 5.63
CA LEU A 49 -23.98 -10.29 7.00
C LEU A 49 -25.08 -9.37 7.55
N GLN A 50 -26.33 -9.75 7.32
CA GLN A 50 -27.49 -9.06 7.88
C GLN A 50 -27.83 -9.69 9.23
N SER A 51 -27.28 -9.14 10.31
CA SER A 51 -27.59 -9.56 11.68
C SER A 51 -29.00 -9.11 12.07
N SER A 52 -30.00 -9.96 11.81
CA SER A 52 -31.31 -9.86 12.44
C SER A 52 -31.31 -10.76 13.66
N SER A 53 -31.17 -10.18 14.85
CA SER A 53 -31.44 -10.91 16.08
C SER A 53 -32.93 -11.21 16.16
N ASP A 54 -33.31 -12.49 16.14
CA ASP A 54 -34.38 -13.00 17.00
C ASP A 54 -34.16 -14.50 17.29
N VAL A 55 -34.32 -14.82 18.56
CA VAL A 55 -34.13 -16.10 19.30
C VAL A 55 -35.44 -16.92 19.22
N PRO A 56 -35.55 -18.26 19.50
CA PRO A 56 -34.62 -19.21 20.16
C PRO A 56 -34.42 -20.61 19.46
N GLN A 57 -33.52 -21.45 20.00
CA GLN A 57 -33.85 -22.63 20.85
C GLN A 57 -32.84 -23.81 20.76
N GLU A 58 -32.24 -24.12 21.92
CA GLU A 58 -31.74 -25.43 22.43
C GLU A 58 -30.66 -26.29 21.71
N THR A 59 -29.54 -26.44 22.43
CA THR A 59 -28.89 -27.72 22.81
C THR A 59 -28.25 -28.62 21.73
N SER A 60 -26.93 -28.46 21.50
CA SER A 60 -25.92 -29.45 21.93
C SER A 60 -24.52 -29.11 21.39
N THR A 61 -23.57 -29.02 22.31
CA THR A 61 -22.11 -29.15 22.21
C THR A 61 -21.53 -29.66 20.87
N GLU A 62 -20.71 -28.84 20.21
CA GLU A 62 -19.33 -29.20 19.86
C GLU A 62 -18.45 -27.94 19.77
N VAL A 63 -17.18 -28.05 20.13
CA VAL A 63 -16.26 -26.91 20.29
C VAL A 63 -15.24 -26.95 19.16
N GLU A 64 -15.16 -25.91 18.34
CA GLU A 64 -13.96 -25.70 17.51
C GLU A 64 -13.66 -24.20 17.31
N SER A 65 -12.85 -23.71 18.24
CA SER A 65 -11.80 -22.71 18.07
C SER A 65 -12.03 -21.61 17.02
N GLU A 66 -12.49 -20.46 17.51
CA GLU A 66 -12.03 -19.18 16.98
C GLU A 66 -10.49 -19.18 16.90
N SER A 67 -9.94 -18.97 15.71
CA SER A 67 -8.50 -18.85 15.52
C SER A 67 -8.05 -17.50 16.07
N ALA A 68 -7.86 -17.46 17.38
CA ALA A 68 -7.26 -16.33 18.08
C ALA A 68 -5.82 -16.18 17.57
N ILE A 69 -5.62 -15.21 16.66
CA ILE A 69 -4.29 -14.78 16.27
C ILE A 69 -3.70 -14.05 17.47
N GLU A 70 -2.81 -14.76 18.14
CA GLU A 70 -2.02 -14.31 19.29
C GLU A 70 -1.36 -12.96 18.99
N PRO A 71 -1.71 -11.87 19.71
CA PRO A 71 -1.04 -10.60 19.53
C PRO A 71 0.40 -10.72 20.06
N SER A 72 1.37 -10.50 19.19
CA SER A 72 2.81 -10.52 19.51
C SER A 72 3.10 -9.73 20.80
N GLU A 73 3.88 -10.31 21.71
CA GLU A 73 4.11 -9.83 23.08
C GLU A 73 4.84 -8.48 23.20
N VAL A 74 5.08 -7.78 22.09
CA VAL A 74 5.84 -6.51 22.06
C VAL A 74 4.88 -5.32 21.97
N PRO A 75 4.82 -4.44 22.99
CA PRO A 75 3.79 -3.39 23.10
C PRO A 75 3.86 -2.27 22.05
N TYR A 76 4.87 -2.27 21.17
CA TYR A 76 5.12 -1.22 20.18
C TYR A 76 5.23 -1.73 18.73
N SER A 77 4.82 -2.97 18.45
CA SER A 77 4.87 -3.53 17.08
C SER A 77 3.76 -2.98 16.18
N LEU A 78 4.14 -2.49 15.00
CA LEU A 78 3.22 -2.06 13.94
C LEU A 78 2.76 -3.23 13.06
N ILE A 79 3.51 -4.34 13.03
CA ILE A 79 3.20 -5.53 12.24
C ILE A 79 1.93 -6.22 12.79
N SER A 80 0.78 -5.83 12.23
CA SER A 80 -0.51 -6.47 12.48
C SER A 80 -1.34 -6.51 11.19
N ALA A 81 -2.25 -7.48 11.07
CA ALA A 81 -3.10 -7.63 9.89
C ALA A 81 -3.92 -6.36 9.58
N ILE A 82 -4.41 -5.68 10.62
CA ILE A 82 -5.18 -4.43 10.53
C ILE A 82 -4.30 -3.29 10.00
N ASN A 83 -3.06 -3.16 10.48
CA ASN A 83 -2.14 -2.12 10.04
C ASN A 83 -1.66 -2.33 8.60
N VAL A 84 -1.41 -3.59 8.20
CA VAL A 84 -1.11 -3.92 6.80
C VAL A 84 -2.31 -3.59 5.90
N GLU A 85 -3.54 -3.87 6.33
CA GLU A 85 -4.73 -3.47 5.57
C GLU A 85 -4.87 -1.94 5.45
N LYS A 86 -4.61 -1.18 6.53
CA LYS A 86 -4.56 0.30 6.47
C LYS A 86 -3.56 0.78 5.42
N ALA A 87 -2.33 0.27 5.44
CA ALA A 87 -1.28 0.66 4.48
C ALA A 87 -1.62 0.28 3.02
N LEU A 88 -2.21 -0.90 2.80
CA LEU A 88 -2.72 -1.31 1.48
C LEU A 88 -3.77 -0.32 0.95
N ARG A 89 -4.69 0.13 1.82
CA ARG A 89 -5.71 1.14 1.52
C ARG A 89 -5.15 2.57 1.33
N GLY A 90 -3.86 2.80 1.55
CA GLY A 90 -3.24 4.13 1.48
C GLY A 90 -3.49 5.00 2.71
N ILE A 91 -3.79 4.38 3.86
CA ILE A 91 -4.03 5.06 5.14
C ILE A 91 -2.78 4.86 6.01
N ALA A 92 -2.26 5.94 6.60
CA ALA A 92 -1.13 5.88 7.52
C ALA A 92 -1.42 4.94 8.71
N ILE A 93 -0.43 4.15 9.11
CA ILE A 93 -0.59 3.19 10.21
C ILE A 93 -0.73 3.92 11.54
N THR A 94 0.12 4.90 11.80
CA THR A 94 0.08 5.78 12.97
C THR A 94 -0.06 7.25 12.52
N ASP A 95 -0.67 8.08 13.35
CA ASP A 95 -0.71 9.54 13.16
C ASP A 95 0.56 10.22 13.76
N ALA A 96 1.50 9.42 14.25
CA ALA A 96 2.70 9.87 14.94
C ALA A 96 3.88 10.01 13.98
N ASP A 97 4.56 11.16 14.01
CA ASP A 97 5.85 11.35 13.36
C ASP A 97 6.98 10.82 14.26
N HIS A 98 7.40 9.56 14.04
CA HIS A 98 8.46 8.93 14.82
C HIS A 98 9.85 9.53 14.50
N TYR A 99 10.07 10.02 13.27
CA TYR A 99 11.31 10.71 12.88
C TYR A 99 11.42 12.07 13.54
N GLY A 100 10.34 12.87 13.50
CA GLY A 100 10.24 14.18 14.16
C GLY A 100 10.37 14.10 15.68
N ARG A 101 9.80 13.06 16.32
CA ARG A 101 9.98 12.80 17.77
C ARG A 101 11.46 12.59 18.13
N LEU A 102 12.23 11.86 17.31
CA LEU A 102 13.67 11.68 17.49
C LEU A 102 14.50 12.87 16.98
N GLY A 103 13.94 13.76 16.18
CA GLY A 103 14.63 14.92 15.59
C GLY A 103 15.57 14.55 14.44
N ILE A 104 15.26 13.49 13.70
CA ILE A 104 16.05 12.96 12.58
C ILE A 104 15.25 13.02 11.27
N GLN A 105 15.94 12.91 10.13
CA GLN A 105 15.30 12.86 8.81
C GLN A 105 14.86 11.43 8.47
N ARG A 106 13.85 11.27 7.61
CA ARG A 106 13.33 9.96 7.18
C ARG A 106 14.41 9.09 6.52
N GLU A 107 15.31 9.74 5.78
CA GLU A 107 16.42 9.13 5.04
C GLU A 107 17.65 8.82 5.94
N CYS A 108 17.51 8.78 7.27
CA CYS A 108 18.61 8.50 8.20
C CYS A 108 19.09 7.04 8.16
N THR A 109 20.37 6.81 8.48
CA THR A 109 20.89 5.44 8.63
C THR A 109 20.45 4.83 9.97
N TYR A 110 20.36 3.50 10.06
CA TYR A 110 19.99 2.80 11.29
C TYR A 110 20.90 3.16 12.48
N ASP A 111 22.21 3.36 12.25
CA ASP A 111 23.18 3.76 13.28
C ASP A 111 22.87 5.13 13.93
N GLN A 112 22.15 6.02 13.23
CA GLN A 112 21.80 7.34 13.74
C GLN A 112 20.63 7.30 14.74
N VAL A 113 19.72 6.33 14.60
CA VAL A 113 18.54 6.14 15.46
C VAL A 113 18.91 5.98 16.96
N PRO A 114 19.82 5.07 17.37
CA PRO A 114 20.21 4.94 18.79
C PRO A 114 21.04 6.11 19.32
N VAL A 115 21.65 6.93 18.46
CA VAL A 115 22.32 8.18 18.89
C VAL A 115 21.29 9.27 19.16
N ALA A 116 20.36 9.48 18.23
CA ALA A 116 19.28 10.44 18.38
C ALA A 116 18.39 10.14 19.59
N TYR A 117 18.02 8.87 19.80
CA TYR A 117 17.26 8.42 20.97
C TYR A 117 17.94 8.81 22.30
N ARG A 118 19.24 8.51 22.47
CA ARG A 118 19.98 8.85 23.68
C ARG A 118 20.02 10.36 23.91
N ASN A 119 20.36 11.13 22.88
CA ASN A 119 20.40 12.60 22.95
C ASN A 119 19.02 13.18 23.36
N LYS A 120 17.92 12.63 22.84
CA LYS A 120 16.56 13.06 23.18
C LYS A 120 16.11 12.63 24.58
N CYS A 121 16.52 11.45 25.06
CA CYS A 121 16.33 11.07 26.46
C CYS A 121 17.03 12.05 27.41
N GLU A 122 18.30 12.37 27.15
CA GLU A 122 19.07 13.34 27.93
C GLU A 122 18.45 14.74 27.87
N GLU A 123 17.97 15.19 26.70
CA GLU A 123 17.25 16.47 26.56
C GLU A 123 16.00 16.53 27.45
N LEU A 124 15.18 15.48 27.46
CA LEU A 124 13.95 15.41 28.27
C LEU A 124 14.23 15.36 29.78
N ILE A 125 15.30 14.65 30.20
CA ILE A 125 15.72 14.62 31.61
C ILE A 125 16.23 16.00 32.05
N ASN A 126 17.03 16.67 31.20
CA ASN A 126 17.55 18.01 31.46
C ASN A 126 16.48 19.12 31.42
N GLN A 127 15.31 18.89 30.83
CA GLN A 127 14.18 19.83 30.85
C GLN A 127 13.53 19.97 32.23
N GLY A 128 13.78 19.06 33.18
CA GLY A 128 13.29 19.18 34.56
C GLY A 128 11.77 19.16 34.69
N LEU A 129 11.09 18.42 33.80
CA LEU A 129 9.64 18.23 33.80
C LEU A 129 9.17 17.41 35.02
N GLU A 130 7.87 17.47 35.30
CA GLU A 130 7.23 16.59 36.28
C GLU A 130 7.40 15.11 35.88
N GLU A 131 7.61 14.23 36.86
CA GLU A 131 8.01 12.84 36.61
C GLU A 131 6.97 12.03 35.82
N GLU A 132 5.67 12.34 35.99
CA GLU A 132 4.59 11.77 35.19
C GLU A 132 4.65 12.21 33.71
N GLU A 133 4.82 13.52 33.44
CA GLU A 133 4.98 14.00 32.06
C GLU A 133 6.25 13.48 31.40
N LEU A 134 7.36 13.42 32.17
CA LEU A 134 8.65 12.93 31.73
C LEU A 134 8.57 11.45 31.35
N SER A 135 8.00 10.61 32.22
CA SER A 135 7.85 9.17 31.95
C SER A 135 7.02 8.91 30.69
N LYS A 136 5.90 9.62 30.51
CA LYS A 136 5.07 9.54 29.31
C LYS A 136 5.80 9.97 28.04
N ARG A 137 6.61 11.04 28.09
CA ARG A 137 7.43 11.45 26.93
C ARG A 137 8.54 10.44 26.61
N LEU A 138 9.19 9.87 27.63
CA LEU A 138 10.17 8.80 27.44
C LEU A 138 9.55 7.54 26.84
N GLU A 139 8.32 7.18 27.20
CA GLU A 139 7.61 6.05 26.60
C GLU A 139 7.32 6.27 25.11
N LEU A 140 6.79 7.44 24.73
CA LEU A 140 6.57 7.80 23.31
C LEU A 140 7.88 7.86 22.51
N LEU A 141 8.99 8.21 23.16
CA LEU A 141 10.32 8.20 22.56
C LEU A 141 10.85 6.77 22.38
N LYS A 142 10.60 5.88 23.34
CA LYS A 142 10.94 4.45 23.31
C LYS A 142 10.15 3.69 22.25
N GLU A 143 8.85 3.97 22.11
CA GLU A 143 8.00 3.51 21.00
C GLU A 143 8.64 3.88 19.64
N SER A 144 8.98 5.17 19.47
CA SER A 144 9.55 5.69 18.22
C SER A 144 10.93 5.10 17.92
N TYR A 145 11.75 4.90 18.95
CA TYR A 145 13.02 4.18 18.84
C TYR A 145 12.81 2.73 18.42
N PHE A 146 11.89 2.00 19.04
CA PHE A 146 11.63 0.60 18.70
C PHE A 146 11.28 0.44 17.21
N ILE A 147 10.27 1.19 16.76
CA ILE A 147 9.79 1.19 15.37
C ILE A 147 10.90 1.51 14.38
N LEU A 148 11.73 2.53 14.64
CA LEU A 148 12.79 2.96 13.72
C LEU A 148 14.09 2.15 13.84
N SER A 149 14.25 1.35 14.90
CA SER A 149 15.42 0.49 15.12
C SER A 149 15.31 -0.88 14.44
N SER A 150 14.08 -1.40 14.26
CA SER A 150 13.82 -2.67 13.59
C SER A 150 13.62 -2.45 12.09
N GLU A 151 14.30 -3.22 11.25
CA GLU A 151 14.19 -3.13 9.78
C GLU A 151 12.75 -3.36 9.29
N GLU A 152 12.06 -4.36 9.85
CA GLU A 152 10.71 -4.73 9.42
C GLU A 152 9.65 -3.70 9.81
N GLU A 153 9.73 -3.20 11.04
CA GLU A 153 8.83 -2.18 11.59
C GLU A 153 9.04 -0.84 10.86
N ARG A 154 10.30 -0.45 10.65
CA ARG A 154 10.66 0.76 9.92
C ARG A 154 10.20 0.70 8.47
N ARG A 155 10.46 -0.42 7.76
CA ARG A 155 9.97 -0.64 6.39
C ARG A 155 8.45 -0.55 6.31
N LEU A 156 7.72 -1.13 7.26
CA LEU A 156 6.26 -1.07 7.30
C LEU A 156 5.76 0.38 7.54
N TYR A 157 6.41 1.12 8.45
CA TYR A 157 6.12 2.52 8.71
C TYR A 157 6.38 3.41 7.48
N ASP A 158 7.59 3.36 6.92
CA ASP A 158 8.02 4.14 5.76
C ASP A 158 7.16 3.84 4.52
N TRP A 159 6.81 2.57 4.31
CA TRP A 159 5.88 2.18 3.26
C TRP A 159 4.47 2.77 3.46
N SER A 160 3.97 2.80 4.70
CA SER A 160 2.66 3.41 5.00
C SER A 160 2.66 4.92 4.75
N LEU A 161 3.76 5.60 5.04
CA LEU A 161 3.94 7.02 4.70
C LEU A 161 3.95 7.21 3.18
N ALA A 162 4.79 6.48 2.45
CA ALA A 162 4.87 6.55 0.99
C ALA A 162 3.53 6.24 0.29
N ARG A 163 2.74 5.29 0.83
CA ARG A 163 1.40 4.94 0.34
C ARG A 163 0.33 5.99 0.65
N SER A 164 0.43 6.68 1.79
CA SER A 164 -0.47 7.79 2.12
C SER A 164 -0.17 9.07 1.33
N GLU A 165 1.10 9.30 0.98
CA GLU A 165 1.55 10.37 0.08
C GLU A 165 1.17 10.09 -1.38
N ASN A 166 1.28 8.82 -1.83
CA ASN A 166 1.05 8.40 -3.21
C ASN A 166 -0.09 7.36 -3.29
N SER A 167 -1.33 7.83 -3.21
CA SER A 167 -2.52 6.95 -3.25
C SER A 167 -2.75 6.29 -4.62
N GLU A 168 -2.47 7.01 -5.72
CA GLU A 168 -2.73 6.58 -7.10
C GLU A 168 -1.86 5.41 -7.58
N LYS A 169 -0.59 5.37 -7.16
CA LYS A 169 0.39 4.36 -7.60
C LYS A 169 0.72 3.42 -6.46
N TYR A 170 0.69 2.12 -6.72
CA TYR A 170 1.25 1.14 -5.78
C TYR A 170 2.77 1.26 -5.75
N VAL A 171 3.32 1.37 -4.54
CA VAL A 171 4.75 1.36 -4.22
C VAL A 171 5.00 0.08 -3.42
N TRP A 172 6.07 -0.65 -3.69
CA TRP A 172 6.42 -1.84 -2.90
C TRP A 172 7.11 -1.45 -1.59
N PRO A 173 6.92 -2.19 -0.47
CA PRO A 173 7.61 -1.91 0.79
C PRO A 173 9.14 -1.85 0.64
N PHE A 174 9.71 -2.75 -0.16
CA PHE A 174 11.15 -2.85 -0.42
C PHE A 174 11.69 -1.78 -1.39
N GLU A 175 10.83 -0.99 -2.05
CA GLU A 175 11.26 0.17 -2.86
C GLU A 175 11.53 1.41 -1.99
N VAL A 176 10.96 1.45 -0.78
CA VAL A 176 11.10 2.54 0.20
C VAL A 176 12.17 2.22 1.26
N ASP A 177 12.54 0.95 1.38
CA ASP A 177 13.48 0.46 2.38
C ASP A 177 14.91 1.00 2.12
N ILE A 178 15.44 1.74 3.09
CA ILE A 178 16.79 2.35 3.06
C ILE A 178 17.86 1.35 3.54
N THR A 179 17.45 0.20 4.07
CA THR A 179 18.37 -0.87 4.48
C THR A 179 19.33 -1.18 3.32
N PRO A 180 20.66 -1.03 3.50
CA PRO A 180 21.60 -1.37 2.46
C PRO A 180 21.35 -2.81 2.04
N GLN A 181 21.06 -3.04 0.75
CA GLN A 181 20.79 -4.38 0.24
C GLN A 181 22.04 -5.25 0.42
N THR A 182 22.13 -5.86 1.59
CA THR A 182 23.27 -6.66 2.04
C THR A 182 23.10 -8.07 1.48
N SER A 183 23.18 -8.11 0.15
CA SER A 183 23.44 -9.29 -0.63
C SER A 183 24.18 -8.84 -1.90
N PRO A 184 25.52 -8.81 -1.86
CA PRO A 184 26.33 -9.12 -3.05
C PRO A 184 26.25 -10.62 -3.39
N GLU A 185 25.18 -11.29 -2.98
CA GLU A 185 24.89 -12.67 -3.29
C GLU A 185 24.11 -12.69 -4.60
N THR A 186 24.73 -13.37 -5.58
CA THR A 186 24.20 -13.78 -6.87
C THR A 186 22.67 -13.93 -6.86
N PRO A 187 21.92 -13.42 -7.86
CA PRO A 187 20.47 -13.64 -7.92
C PRO A 187 20.17 -15.12 -7.68
N PRO A 188 19.15 -15.45 -6.86
CA PRO A 188 18.95 -16.78 -6.30
C PRO A 188 19.11 -17.80 -7.42
N PRO A 189 20.01 -18.80 -7.27
CA PRO A 189 20.43 -19.65 -8.37
C PRO A 189 19.20 -20.13 -9.12
N GLN A 190 19.05 -19.70 -10.39
CA GLN A 190 17.82 -19.94 -11.14
C GLN A 190 17.51 -21.43 -11.08
N GLU A 191 16.43 -21.77 -10.37
CA GLU A 191 15.97 -23.15 -10.29
C GLU A 191 15.83 -23.63 -11.73
N ALA A 192 16.46 -24.76 -12.05
CA ALA A 192 16.55 -25.21 -13.42
C ALA A 192 15.13 -25.38 -13.97
N GLU A 193 14.73 -24.45 -14.85
CA GLU A 193 13.36 -24.35 -15.34
C GLU A 193 12.92 -25.74 -15.83
N ASP A 194 11.77 -26.26 -15.34
CA ASP A 194 11.23 -27.53 -15.81
C ASP A 194 10.61 -27.36 -17.21
N VAL A 195 11.50 -27.15 -18.19
CA VAL A 195 11.20 -27.00 -19.60
C VAL A 195 10.85 -28.32 -20.28
N GLY A 196 10.87 -29.45 -19.55
CA GLY A 196 10.58 -30.77 -20.12
C GLY A 196 9.16 -30.85 -20.70
N PRO A 197 8.11 -30.70 -19.89
CA PRO A 197 6.72 -30.80 -20.36
C PRO A 197 6.33 -29.70 -21.35
N THR A 198 6.76 -28.46 -21.10
CA THR A 198 6.40 -27.29 -21.94
C THR A 198 7.03 -27.37 -23.32
N ARG A 199 8.30 -27.78 -23.43
CA ARG A 199 8.97 -27.96 -24.73
C ARG A 199 8.39 -29.12 -25.54
N ALA A 200 8.00 -30.21 -24.88
CA ALA A 200 7.32 -31.33 -25.53
C ALA A 200 5.96 -30.92 -26.13
N LEU A 201 5.15 -30.15 -25.39
CA LEU A 201 3.88 -29.63 -25.88
C LEU A 201 4.07 -28.65 -27.05
N GLY A 202 5.12 -27.82 -27.01
CA GLY A 202 5.50 -26.95 -28.12
C GLY A 202 5.78 -27.71 -29.43
N TYR A 203 6.55 -28.80 -29.37
CA TYR A 203 6.80 -29.65 -30.53
C TYR A 203 5.54 -30.39 -31.01
N PHE A 204 4.66 -30.82 -30.10
CA PHE A 204 3.39 -31.45 -30.47
C PHE A 204 2.48 -30.50 -31.26
N MET A 205 2.33 -29.26 -30.80
CA MET A 205 1.54 -28.23 -31.49
C MET A 205 2.16 -27.84 -32.84
N LEU A 206 3.50 -27.73 -32.91
CA LEU A 206 4.23 -27.48 -34.16
C LEU A 206 4.01 -28.61 -35.19
N ALA A 207 4.14 -29.87 -34.76
CA ALA A 207 3.93 -31.03 -35.62
C ALA A 207 2.50 -31.11 -36.14
N TRP A 208 1.50 -30.83 -35.30
CA TRP A 208 0.09 -30.81 -35.71
C TRP A 208 -0.22 -29.68 -36.69
N LEU A 209 0.40 -28.50 -36.51
CA LEU A 209 0.29 -27.37 -37.42
C LEU A 209 0.87 -27.71 -38.81
N VAL A 210 2.08 -28.28 -38.86
CA VAL A 210 2.71 -28.71 -40.11
C VAL A 210 1.88 -29.80 -40.81
N LEU A 211 1.37 -30.79 -40.06
CA LEU A 211 0.48 -31.83 -40.58
C LEU A 211 -0.83 -31.24 -41.15
N GLY A 212 -1.43 -30.26 -40.47
CA GLY A 212 -2.62 -29.55 -40.94
C GLY A 212 -2.38 -28.82 -42.26
N PHE A 213 -1.25 -28.11 -42.40
CA PHE A 213 -0.88 -27.45 -43.65
C PHE A 213 -0.64 -28.46 -44.79
N THR A 214 0.09 -29.55 -44.55
CA THR A 214 0.37 -30.56 -45.60
C THR A 214 -0.89 -31.31 -46.03
N LEU A 215 -1.79 -31.68 -45.11
CA LEU A 215 -3.09 -32.26 -45.45
C LEU A 215 -3.96 -31.26 -46.22
N SER A 216 -4.01 -29.99 -45.81
CA SER A 216 -4.76 -28.94 -46.51
C SER A 216 -4.30 -28.78 -47.97
N ILE A 217 -2.98 -28.74 -48.21
CA ILE A 217 -2.41 -28.66 -49.56
C ILE A 217 -2.69 -29.94 -50.37
N ALA A 218 -2.68 -31.12 -49.74
CA ALA A 218 -2.91 -32.40 -50.41
C ALA A 218 -4.39 -32.66 -50.75
N LEU A 219 -5.32 -32.21 -49.90
CA LEU A 219 -6.78 -32.38 -50.05
C LEU A 219 -7.44 -31.26 -50.86
N ASN A 220 -6.76 -30.14 -51.09
CA ASN A 220 -7.22 -29.02 -51.90
C ASN A 220 -6.61 -29.01 -53.32
N ARG A 221 -6.30 -30.20 -53.85
CA ARG A 221 -5.91 -30.46 -55.25
C ARG A 221 -6.89 -31.42 -55.90
#